data_AF-A0A1V8TH69-F1
#
_entry.id   AF-A0A1V8TH69-F1
#
_cell.length_a   1.000
_cell.length_b   1.000
_cell.length_c   1.000
_cell.angle_alpha   90.00
_cell.angle_beta   90.00
_cell.angle_gamma   90.00
#
_symmetry.space_group_name_H-M   'P 1'
#
loop_
_entity.id
_entity.type
_entity.pdbx_description
1 polymer ?
#
loop_
_entity_poly.entity_id
_entity_poly.type
_entity_poly.pdbx_seq_one_letter_code
_entity_poly.pdbx_strand_id
1 'polypeptide(L)'
;MYSVEAKNIDAIVAKYGPATKQGAVVGGQTSTKAPEIAAFDKYLPPDVQIVSCHSLHGPGVDPKGQPLVIIPHRVTSDAAVRLVEDVLSSFQSKYVPLSAAEHDRITADTQAVTHAAFLSMGNAWQAQQQFPWELPRYLGGIENVKINLTLRIYSNKWDVYAGLAILNPSAKKQIGQYAESVTDLYKLMLGGHRQELTERVHAAGAAVFGGLKEEDELLLQDELLDQFSLGERPEKRVKNNHLSLLAMADCWWKLGIVPYDHMICSTPLFRLWLGITEYLFRNPALLAECIDTGIQDNTFRSEDMEFCFAARNWSQLVNLGNMEGYKEHFEKIQRFFQPRFADAGRVGNEMIRTIEENLQTRKRK
;
A
#
# COMPACT_ATOMS: atom_id res chain seq x y z
N MET A 1 -7.59 -19.57 -17.18
CA MET A 1 -7.25 -18.44 -16.29
C MET A 1 -6.22 -17.57 -16.99
N TYR A 2 -6.42 -16.25 -17.02
CA TYR A 2 -5.44 -15.29 -17.53
C TYR A 2 -4.58 -14.76 -16.38
N SER A 3 -3.29 -15.11 -16.35
CA SER A 3 -2.31 -14.59 -15.39
C SER A 3 -1.16 -13.97 -16.17
N VAL A 4 -1.39 -12.74 -16.64
CA VAL A 4 -0.46 -11.93 -17.43
C VAL A 4 -0.38 -10.53 -16.83
N GLU A 5 0.63 -9.75 -17.20
CA GLU A 5 0.73 -8.34 -16.79
C GLU A 5 -0.56 -7.58 -17.14
N ALA A 6 -1.07 -6.77 -16.21
CA ALA A 6 -2.36 -6.09 -16.37
C ALA A 6 -2.42 -5.21 -17.64
N LYS A 7 -1.29 -4.61 -18.05
CA LYS A 7 -1.20 -3.81 -19.29
C LYS A 7 -1.44 -4.63 -20.57
N ASN A 8 -1.19 -5.94 -20.53
CA ASN A 8 -1.30 -6.83 -21.68
C ASN A 8 -2.67 -7.54 -21.73
N ILE A 9 -3.53 -7.37 -20.72
CA ILE A 9 -4.76 -8.16 -20.60
C ILE A 9 -5.68 -7.97 -21.82
N ASP A 10 -5.87 -6.73 -22.29
CA ASP A 10 -6.72 -6.44 -23.45
C ASP A 10 -6.22 -7.17 -24.70
N ALA A 11 -4.94 -7.01 -25.04
CA ALA A 11 -4.35 -7.61 -26.25
C ALA A 11 -4.34 -9.15 -26.20
N ILE A 12 -4.07 -9.73 -25.03
CA ILE A 12 -4.03 -11.19 -24.85
C ILE A 12 -5.43 -11.78 -24.93
N VAL A 13 -6.41 -11.17 -24.26
CA VAL A 13 -7.80 -11.63 -24.31
C VAL A 13 -8.38 -11.42 -25.72
N ALA A 14 -8.03 -10.34 -26.43
CA ALA A 14 -8.41 -10.16 -27.83
C ALA A 14 -7.93 -11.30 -28.73
N LYS A 15 -6.70 -11.77 -28.52
CA LYS A 15 -6.07 -12.80 -29.34
C LYS A 15 -6.59 -14.21 -29.03
N TYR A 16 -6.79 -14.54 -27.76
CA TYR A 16 -7.07 -15.91 -27.33
C TYR A 16 -8.51 -16.12 -26.82
N GLY A 17 -9.18 -15.06 -26.37
CA GLY A 17 -10.54 -15.09 -25.83
C GLY A 17 -11.60 -15.70 -26.76
N PRO A 18 -11.64 -15.36 -28.07
CA PRO A 18 -12.63 -15.91 -28.99
C PRO A 18 -12.55 -17.44 -29.18
N ALA A 19 -11.40 -18.06 -28.90
CA ALA A 19 -11.21 -19.51 -29.02
C ALA A 19 -11.60 -20.28 -27.74
N THR A 20 -12.20 -19.60 -26.75
CA THR A 20 -12.62 -20.23 -25.49
C THR A 20 -13.71 -21.28 -25.73
N LYS A 21 -13.56 -22.44 -25.09
CA LYS A 21 -14.54 -23.53 -25.16
C LYS A 21 -15.92 -23.06 -24.66
N GLN A 22 -16.97 -23.45 -25.37
CA GLN A 22 -18.36 -23.19 -25.00
C GLN A 22 -18.67 -23.66 -23.57
N GLY A 23 -19.36 -22.79 -22.81
CA GLY A 23 -19.75 -23.06 -21.42
C GLY A 23 -18.60 -23.05 -20.41
N ALA A 24 -17.38 -22.69 -20.81
CA ALA A 24 -16.24 -22.63 -19.89
C ALA A 24 -16.40 -21.52 -18.85
N VAL A 25 -15.74 -21.72 -17.69
CA VAL A 25 -15.53 -20.67 -16.70
C VAL A 25 -14.16 -20.04 -16.94
N VAL A 26 -14.14 -18.73 -17.14
CA VAL A 26 -12.95 -17.93 -17.41
C VAL A 26 -12.76 -16.92 -16.29
N GLY A 27 -11.52 -16.65 -15.94
CA GLY A 27 -11.17 -15.64 -14.95
C GLY A 27 -9.75 -15.15 -15.16
N GLY A 28 -9.45 -13.99 -14.61
CA GLY A 28 -8.09 -13.49 -14.50
C GLY A 28 -7.64 -13.35 -13.05
N GLN A 29 -6.34 -13.08 -12.88
CA GLN A 29 -5.67 -12.89 -11.60
C GLN A 29 -4.95 -11.54 -11.52
N THR A 30 -5.28 -10.59 -12.41
CA THR A 30 -4.60 -9.29 -12.43
C THR A 30 -4.85 -8.51 -11.14
N SER A 31 -3.98 -7.58 -10.76
CA SER A 31 -4.17 -6.81 -9.52
C SER A 31 -5.23 -5.70 -9.62
N THR A 32 -5.79 -5.45 -10.81
CA THR A 32 -6.87 -4.47 -11.06
C THR A 32 -7.92 -5.09 -11.97
N LYS A 33 -9.20 -4.99 -11.61
CA LYS A 33 -10.29 -5.65 -12.33
C LYS A 33 -10.87 -4.84 -13.47
N ALA A 34 -10.91 -3.51 -13.39
CA ALA A 34 -11.50 -2.68 -14.44
C ALA A 34 -11.01 -3.01 -15.86
N PRO A 35 -9.68 -3.06 -16.15
CA PRO A 35 -9.21 -3.41 -17.50
C PRO A 35 -9.44 -4.89 -17.85
N GLU A 36 -9.38 -5.78 -16.85
CA GLU A 36 -9.59 -7.22 -17.03
C GLU A 36 -11.05 -7.51 -17.42
N ILE A 37 -11.99 -6.95 -16.68
CA ILE A 37 -13.42 -7.08 -16.93
C ILE A 37 -13.80 -6.44 -18.26
N ALA A 38 -13.27 -5.26 -18.58
CA ALA A 38 -13.52 -4.62 -19.87
C ALA A 38 -13.04 -5.49 -21.06
N ALA A 39 -11.86 -6.11 -20.94
CA ALA A 39 -11.35 -7.02 -21.96
C ALA A 39 -12.22 -8.28 -22.07
N PHE A 40 -12.67 -8.82 -20.94
CA PHE A 40 -13.53 -10.00 -20.91
C PHE A 40 -14.90 -9.73 -21.54
N ASP A 41 -15.53 -8.62 -21.20
CA ASP A 41 -16.82 -8.23 -21.79
C ASP A 41 -16.72 -7.98 -23.30
N LYS A 42 -15.57 -7.49 -23.77
CA LYS A 42 -15.35 -7.17 -25.18
C LYS A 42 -15.05 -8.38 -26.06
N TYR A 43 -14.26 -9.34 -25.59
CA TYR A 43 -13.71 -10.39 -26.46
C TYR A 43 -14.10 -11.82 -26.06
N LEU A 44 -14.62 -12.06 -24.85
CA LEU A 44 -15.06 -13.41 -24.48
C LEU A 44 -16.46 -13.72 -25.02
N PRO A 45 -16.68 -14.93 -25.58
CA PRO A 45 -17.99 -15.35 -26.08
C PRO A 45 -19.14 -15.21 -25.06
N PRO A 46 -20.37 -14.93 -25.49
CA PRO A 46 -21.50 -14.70 -24.57
C PRO A 46 -21.91 -15.94 -23.77
N ASP A 47 -21.54 -17.13 -24.24
CA ASP A 47 -21.84 -18.43 -23.65
C ASP A 47 -20.79 -18.89 -22.61
N VAL A 48 -19.78 -18.06 -22.31
CA VAL A 48 -18.83 -18.32 -21.22
C VAL A 48 -19.22 -17.59 -19.94
N GLN A 49 -18.87 -18.21 -18.81
CA GLN A 49 -19.05 -17.62 -17.49
C GLN A 49 -17.75 -16.97 -17.01
N ILE A 50 -17.84 -15.82 -16.34
CA ILE A 50 -16.70 -15.03 -15.87
C ILE A 50 -16.68 -15.02 -14.35
N VAL A 51 -15.67 -15.67 -13.78
CA VAL A 51 -15.34 -15.67 -12.35
C VAL A 51 -13.84 -15.43 -12.20
N SER A 52 -13.48 -14.18 -11.89
CA SER A 52 -12.10 -13.79 -11.65
C SER A 52 -11.69 -14.01 -10.20
N CYS A 53 -10.40 -13.96 -9.93
CA CYS A 53 -9.88 -13.95 -8.58
C CYS A 53 -8.73 -12.96 -8.41
N HIS A 54 -8.32 -12.70 -7.17
CA HIS A 54 -7.08 -12.00 -6.88
C HIS A 54 -6.54 -12.46 -5.53
N SER A 55 -5.37 -13.10 -5.56
CA SER A 55 -4.69 -13.48 -4.32
C SER A 55 -3.95 -12.28 -3.75
N LEU A 56 -4.26 -11.88 -2.51
CA LEU A 56 -3.73 -10.65 -1.91
C LEU A 56 -2.39 -10.88 -1.19
N HIS A 57 -1.50 -11.63 -1.82
CA HIS A 57 -0.13 -11.85 -1.36
C HIS A 57 0.86 -11.82 -2.53
N GLY A 58 2.13 -11.53 -2.20
CA GLY A 58 3.22 -11.54 -3.18
C GLY A 58 3.71 -12.95 -3.51
N PRO A 59 4.54 -13.09 -4.56
CA PRO A 59 5.26 -14.34 -4.85
C PRO A 59 6.12 -14.77 -3.65
N GLY A 60 6.13 -16.06 -3.32
CA GLY A 60 6.94 -16.62 -2.23
C GLY A 60 6.30 -16.55 -0.84
N VAL A 61 5.07 -16.04 -0.72
CA VAL A 61 4.26 -16.09 0.52
C VAL A 61 3.35 -17.32 0.47
N ASP A 62 3.26 -18.05 1.59
CA ASP A 62 2.31 -19.16 1.75
C ASP A 62 0.86 -18.61 1.68
N PRO A 63 0.02 -19.09 0.74
CA PRO A 63 -1.34 -18.61 0.58
C PRO A 63 -2.29 -19.02 1.73
N LYS A 64 -1.87 -19.93 2.62
CA LYS A 64 -2.70 -20.44 3.70
C LYS A 64 -3.17 -19.33 4.63
N GLY A 65 -4.49 -19.22 4.79
CA GLY A 65 -5.14 -18.19 5.61
C GLY A 65 -5.04 -16.77 5.06
N GLN A 66 -4.34 -16.55 3.93
CA GLN A 66 -4.28 -15.26 3.27
C GLN A 66 -5.60 -14.98 2.53
N PRO A 67 -6.02 -13.71 2.40
CA PRO A 67 -7.22 -13.37 1.63
C PRO A 67 -7.06 -13.70 0.14
N LEU A 68 -8.05 -14.40 -0.42
CA LEU A 68 -8.19 -14.65 -1.85
C LEU A 68 -9.56 -14.11 -2.29
N VAL A 69 -9.55 -13.05 -3.09
CA VAL A 69 -10.80 -12.43 -3.56
C VAL A 69 -11.39 -13.27 -4.68
N ILE A 70 -12.67 -13.57 -4.60
CA ILE A 70 -13.45 -14.24 -5.66
C ILE A 70 -14.43 -13.22 -6.24
N ILE A 71 -14.44 -13.10 -7.57
CA ILE A 71 -15.07 -11.98 -8.27
C ILE A 71 -15.98 -12.53 -9.38
N PRO A 72 -17.23 -12.90 -9.03
CA PRO A 72 -18.25 -13.26 -10.01
C PRO A 72 -18.66 -12.02 -10.80
N HIS A 73 -18.57 -12.06 -12.12
CA HIS A 73 -18.96 -10.92 -12.99
C HIS A 73 -20.09 -11.27 -13.95
N ARG A 74 -19.92 -12.35 -14.73
CA ARG A 74 -20.91 -12.84 -15.70
C ARG A 74 -21.16 -14.31 -15.43
N VAL A 75 -22.05 -14.61 -14.48
CA VAL A 75 -22.36 -15.99 -14.06
C VAL A 75 -23.82 -16.30 -14.31
N THR A 76 -24.09 -17.52 -14.77
CA THR A 76 -25.46 -18.01 -15.00
C THR A 76 -25.93 -18.95 -13.90
N SER A 77 -25.03 -19.45 -13.06
CA SER A 77 -25.35 -20.24 -11.87
C SER A 77 -24.22 -20.22 -10.83
N ASP A 78 -24.57 -20.51 -9.58
CA ASP A 78 -23.61 -20.66 -8.47
C ASP A 78 -22.60 -21.79 -8.70
N ALA A 79 -22.89 -22.74 -9.60
CA ALA A 79 -22.00 -23.86 -9.88
C ALA A 79 -20.65 -23.40 -10.45
N ALA A 80 -20.63 -22.29 -11.20
CA ALA A 80 -19.39 -21.72 -11.74
C ALA A 80 -18.51 -21.13 -10.63
N VAL A 81 -19.11 -20.45 -9.66
CA VAL A 81 -18.39 -19.88 -8.50
C VAL A 81 -17.84 -21.02 -7.64
N ARG A 82 -18.67 -22.03 -7.32
CA ARG A 82 -18.26 -23.22 -6.57
C ARG A 82 -17.12 -23.97 -7.25
N LEU A 83 -17.16 -24.13 -8.57
CA LEU A 83 -16.05 -24.75 -9.31
C LEU A 83 -14.73 -24.00 -9.10
N VAL A 84 -14.76 -22.66 -9.13
CA VAL A 84 -13.56 -21.86 -8.91
C VAL A 84 -13.08 -21.97 -7.46
N GLU A 85 -13.99 -21.93 -6.48
CA GLU A 85 -13.67 -22.17 -5.07
C GLU A 85 -13.04 -23.56 -4.86
N ASP A 86 -13.62 -24.61 -5.44
CA ASP A 86 -13.12 -25.98 -5.34
C ASP A 86 -11.71 -26.11 -5.94
N VAL A 87 -11.47 -25.52 -7.12
CA VAL A 87 -10.14 -25.52 -7.77
C VAL A 87 -9.11 -24.78 -6.91
N LEU A 88 -9.49 -23.66 -6.30
CA LEU A 88 -8.61 -22.84 -5.47
C LEU A 88 -8.51 -23.34 -4.02
N SER A 89 -9.24 -24.39 -3.64
CA SER A 89 -9.29 -24.91 -2.25
C SER A 89 -7.94 -25.40 -1.76
N SER A 90 -7.09 -25.89 -2.67
CA SER A 90 -5.72 -26.32 -2.41
C SER A 90 -4.84 -25.23 -1.78
N PHE A 91 -5.17 -23.95 -1.98
CA PHE A 91 -4.43 -22.82 -1.39
C PHE A 91 -4.72 -22.61 0.09
N GLN A 92 -5.82 -23.17 0.62
CA GLN A 92 -6.25 -22.96 2.00
C GLN A 92 -6.39 -21.48 2.38
N SER A 93 -6.64 -20.63 1.38
CA SER A 93 -6.86 -19.19 1.53
C SER A 93 -8.25 -18.90 2.10
N LYS A 94 -8.42 -17.71 2.67
CA LYS A 94 -9.72 -17.21 3.09
C LYS A 94 -10.41 -16.53 1.92
N TYR A 95 -11.51 -17.08 1.42
CA TYR A 95 -12.26 -16.47 0.32
C TYR A 95 -12.97 -15.20 0.76
N VAL A 96 -12.87 -14.19 -0.09
CA VAL A 96 -13.52 -12.88 0.09
C VAL A 96 -14.31 -12.58 -1.18
N PRO A 97 -15.63 -12.77 -1.20
CA PRO A 97 -16.44 -12.45 -2.37
C PRO A 97 -16.58 -10.93 -2.52
N LEU A 98 -16.25 -10.38 -3.70
CA LEU A 98 -16.42 -8.96 -4.02
C LEU A 98 -16.84 -8.79 -5.48
N SER A 99 -17.58 -7.72 -5.79
CA SER A 99 -17.69 -7.25 -7.17
C SER A 99 -16.36 -6.65 -7.67
N ALA A 100 -16.19 -6.54 -8.99
CA ALA A 100 -15.01 -5.93 -9.59
C ALA A 100 -14.81 -4.47 -9.15
N ALA A 101 -15.90 -3.71 -9.00
CA ALA A 101 -15.85 -2.31 -8.58
C ALA A 101 -15.47 -2.17 -7.09
N GLU A 102 -16.02 -3.03 -6.22
CA GLU A 102 -15.65 -3.05 -4.79
C GLU A 102 -14.18 -3.45 -4.62
N HIS A 103 -13.72 -4.49 -5.35
CA HIS A 103 -12.34 -4.90 -5.36
C HIS A 103 -11.40 -3.74 -5.73
N ASP A 104 -11.66 -3.03 -6.83
CA ASP A 104 -10.80 -1.95 -7.29
C ASP A 104 -10.82 -0.75 -6.33
N ARG A 105 -11.97 -0.45 -5.72
CA ARG A 105 -12.04 0.56 -4.66
C ARG A 105 -11.18 0.18 -3.45
N ILE A 106 -11.38 -1.02 -2.90
CA ILE A 106 -10.67 -1.51 -1.72
C ILE A 106 -9.16 -1.61 -1.97
N THR A 107 -8.73 -2.10 -3.15
CA THR A 107 -7.29 -2.18 -3.48
C THR A 107 -6.67 -0.81 -3.70
N ALA A 108 -7.42 0.18 -4.19
CA ALA A 108 -6.96 1.57 -4.19
C ALA A 108 -6.73 2.07 -2.76
N ASP A 109 -7.74 1.89 -1.89
CA ASP A 109 -7.72 2.36 -0.49
C ASP A 109 -6.59 1.74 0.34
N THR A 110 -6.31 0.45 0.11
CA THR A 110 -5.37 -0.31 0.94
C THR A 110 -3.95 -0.39 0.36
N GLN A 111 -3.80 -0.39 -0.97
CA GLN A 111 -2.52 -0.66 -1.62
C GLN A 111 -1.98 0.54 -2.38
N ALA A 112 -2.79 1.21 -3.21
CA ALA A 112 -2.26 2.20 -4.15
C ALA A 112 -1.59 3.40 -3.45
N VAL A 113 -2.27 4.02 -2.49
CA VAL A 113 -1.70 5.16 -1.73
C VAL A 113 -0.54 4.72 -0.84
N THR A 114 -0.68 3.55 -0.21
CA THR A 114 0.38 2.93 0.60
C THR A 114 1.66 2.76 -0.22
N HIS A 115 1.56 2.23 -1.45
CA HIS A 115 2.69 2.12 -2.36
C HIS A 115 3.24 3.49 -2.75
N ALA A 116 2.38 4.45 -3.09
CA ALA A 116 2.81 5.80 -3.45
C ALA A 116 3.61 6.49 -2.33
N ALA A 117 3.22 6.29 -1.06
CA ALA A 117 3.94 6.80 0.09
C ALA A 117 5.39 6.25 0.15
N PHE A 118 5.56 4.93 0.09
CA PHE A 118 6.88 4.30 0.15
C PHE A 118 7.73 4.56 -1.10
N LEU A 119 7.11 4.60 -2.28
CA LEU A 119 7.79 5.02 -3.51
C LEU A 119 8.34 6.43 -3.38
N SER A 120 7.56 7.33 -2.76
CA SER A 120 7.99 8.70 -2.49
C SER A 120 9.15 8.76 -1.50
N MET A 121 9.16 7.90 -0.46
CA MET A 121 10.29 7.79 0.48
C MET A 121 11.57 7.37 -0.23
N GLY A 122 11.52 6.29 -1.02
CA GLY A 122 12.72 5.82 -1.73
C GLY A 122 13.22 6.81 -2.77
N ASN A 123 12.33 7.54 -3.44
CA ASN A 123 12.73 8.63 -4.32
C ASN A 123 13.46 9.74 -3.55
N ALA A 124 12.92 10.17 -2.40
CA ALA A 124 13.55 11.22 -1.60
C ALA A 124 14.95 10.82 -1.11
N TRP A 125 15.11 9.58 -0.62
CA TRP A 125 16.41 9.05 -0.22
C TRP A 125 17.39 8.95 -1.39
N GLN A 126 16.91 8.51 -2.57
CA GLN A 126 17.74 8.48 -3.77
C GLN A 126 18.16 9.89 -4.21
N ALA A 127 17.25 10.87 -4.18
CA ALA A 127 17.56 12.26 -4.54
C ALA A 127 18.67 12.85 -3.65
N GLN A 128 18.64 12.51 -2.36
CA GLN A 128 19.66 12.93 -1.40
C GLN A 128 20.92 12.05 -1.38
N GLN A 129 20.97 10.97 -2.18
CA GLN A 129 22.07 9.98 -2.18
C GLN A 129 22.34 9.39 -0.79
N GLN A 130 21.28 9.10 -0.03
CA GLN A 130 21.37 8.60 1.34
C GLN A 130 20.73 7.23 1.50
N PHE A 131 21.35 6.39 2.31
CA PHE A 131 20.75 5.17 2.82
C PHE A 131 20.24 5.43 4.24
N PRO A 132 18.93 5.37 4.52
CA PRO A 132 18.40 5.78 5.82
C PRO A 132 18.96 4.94 6.98
N TRP A 133 19.21 3.65 6.80
CA TRP A 133 19.82 2.79 7.83
C TRP A 133 21.31 3.07 8.13
N GLU A 134 21.96 3.94 7.36
CA GLU A 134 23.33 4.39 7.64
C GLU A 134 23.34 5.71 8.45
N LEU A 135 22.15 6.29 8.69
CA LEU A 135 21.98 7.56 9.36
C LEU A 135 21.32 7.35 10.73
N PRO A 136 21.98 7.74 11.84
CA PRO A 136 21.44 7.54 13.19
C PRO A 136 20.01 8.06 13.40
N ARG A 137 19.62 9.09 12.65
CA ARG A 137 18.30 9.73 12.72
C ARG A 137 17.14 8.89 12.16
N TYR A 138 17.39 7.82 11.41
CA TYR A 138 16.37 6.93 10.86
C TYR A 138 16.40 5.52 11.48
N LEU A 139 17.13 5.33 12.59
CA LEU A 139 17.25 4.04 13.25
C LEU A 139 16.24 3.91 14.40
N GLY A 140 15.41 2.86 14.35
CA GLY A 140 14.48 2.49 15.43
C GLY A 140 13.00 2.78 15.15
N GLY A 141 12.13 2.10 15.91
CA GLY A 141 10.68 2.31 15.93
C GLY A 141 10.00 2.37 14.55
N ILE A 142 9.21 3.43 14.35
CA ILE A 142 8.45 3.71 13.13
C ILE A 142 9.33 3.72 11.86
N GLU A 143 10.57 4.19 11.97
CA GLU A 143 11.46 4.34 10.80
C GLU A 143 11.92 2.97 10.27
N ASN A 144 12.13 1.98 11.14
CA ASN A 144 12.46 0.61 10.70
C ASN A 144 11.37 0.03 9.81
N VAL A 145 10.10 0.23 10.18
CA VAL A 145 8.97 -0.22 9.36
C VAL A 145 8.99 0.48 8.01
N LYS A 146 9.16 1.79 7.97
CA LYS A 146 9.22 2.57 6.72
C LYS A 146 10.33 2.11 5.79
N ILE A 147 11.53 1.89 6.34
CA ILE A 147 12.70 1.43 5.58
C ILE A 147 12.44 0.05 4.98
N ASN A 148 12.05 -0.93 5.82
CA ASN A 148 11.84 -2.30 5.38
C ASN A 148 10.74 -2.40 4.30
N LEU A 149 9.63 -1.67 4.46
CA LEU A 149 8.55 -1.68 3.47
C LEU A 149 8.94 -0.97 2.17
N THR A 150 9.69 0.12 2.24
CA THR A 150 10.21 0.80 1.05
C THR A 150 11.15 -0.12 0.26
N LEU A 151 12.10 -0.77 0.92
CA LEU A 151 13.04 -1.67 0.26
C LEU A 151 12.34 -2.89 -0.32
N ARG A 152 11.32 -3.42 0.36
CA ARG A 152 10.47 -4.50 -0.17
C ARG A 152 9.72 -4.08 -1.43
N ILE A 153 9.28 -2.83 -1.54
CA ILE A 153 8.63 -2.34 -2.76
C ILE A 153 9.64 -2.27 -3.91
N TYR A 154 10.80 -1.65 -3.67
CA TYR A 154 11.84 -1.52 -4.69
C TYR A 154 12.53 -2.83 -5.05
N SER A 155 12.45 -3.88 -4.22
CA SER A 155 12.97 -5.21 -4.56
C SER A 155 12.04 -6.01 -5.51
N ASN A 156 10.85 -5.50 -5.81
CA ASN A 156 9.88 -6.12 -6.69
C ASN A 156 9.85 -5.43 -8.07
N LYS A 157 9.10 -6.01 -9.02
CA LYS A 157 8.96 -5.44 -10.36
C LYS A 157 8.04 -4.23 -10.37
N TRP A 158 8.40 -3.21 -11.15
CA TRP A 158 7.69 -1.94 -11.25
C TRP A 158 6.25 -2.08 -11.80
N ASP A 159 6.02 -3.07 -12.66
CA ASP A 159 4.78 -3.25 -13.43
C ASP A 159 3.59 -3.60 -12.54
N VAL A 160 3.83 -4.29 -11.42
CA VAL A 160 2.80 -4.57 -10.40
C VAL A 160 2.27 -3.27 -9.80
N TYR A 161 3.17 -2.35 -9.44
CA TYR A 161 2.83 -1.06 -8.83
C TYR A 161 2.21 -0.09 -9.84
N ALA A 162 2.82 0.00 -11.03
CA ALA A 162 2.32 0.84 -12.11
C ALA A 162 0.94 0.39 -12.59
N GLY A 163 0.75 -0.92 -12.76
CA GLY A 163 -0.52 -1.52 -13.15
C GLY A 163 -1.64 -1.12 -12.20
N LEU A 164 -1.44 -1.31 -10.89
CA LEU A 164 -2.42 -0.90 -9.89
C LEU A 164 -2.63 0.62 -9.89
N ALA A 165 -1.57 1.42 -9.86
CA ALA A 165 -1.70 2.87 -9.71
C ALA A 165 -2.34 3.55 -10.94
N ILE A 166 -1.99 3.12 -12.15
CA ILE A 166 -2.42 3.75 -13.41
C ILE A 166 -3.74 3.19 -13.92
N LEU A 167 -3.95 1.88 -13.82
CA LEU A 167 -5.13 1.23 -14.43
C LEU A 167 -6.35 1.19 -13.51
N ASN A 168 -6.17 1.41 -12.20
CA ASN A 168 -7.27 1.50 -11.26
C ASN A 168 -7.83 2.93 -11.22
N PRO A 169 -9.09 3.17 -11.62
CA PRO A 169 -9.67 4.51 -11.64
C PRO A 169 -9.72 5.17 -10.24
N SER A 170 -9.94 4.37 -9.20
CA SER A 170 -9.99 4.84 -7.82
C SER A 170 -8.61 5.26 -7.32
N ALA A 171 -7.54 4.57 -7.74
CA ALA A 171 -6.17 4.85 -7.29
C ALA A 171 -5.69 6.26 -7.67
N LYS A 172 -6.01 6.74 -8.88
CA LYS A 172 -5.60 8.08 -9.35
C LYS A 172 -6.06 9.19 -8.42
N LYS A 173 -7.34 9.16 -8.03
CA LYS A 173 -7.93 10.15 -7.11
C LYS A 173 -7.19 10.16 -5.77
N GLN A 174 -6.88 8.99 -5.23
CA GLN A 174 -6.29 8.90 -3.91
C GLN A 174 -4.81 9.25 -3.89
N ILE A 175 -4.05 8.85 -4.92
CA ILE A 175 -2.65 9.24 -5.07
C ILE A 175 -2.54 10.75 -5.29
N GLY A 176 -3.47 11.34 -6.06
CA GLY A 176 -3.63 12.79 -6.18
C GLY A 176 -3.83 13.46 -4.82
N GLN A 177 -4.85 13.02 -4.08
CA GLN A 177 -5.15 13.59 -2.76
C GLN A 177 -4.00 13.42 -1.78
N TYR A 178 -3.31 12.28 -1.78
CA TYR A 178 -2.16 12.07 -0.90
C TYR A 178 -1.02 13.05 -1.20
N ALA A 179 -0.72 13.29 -2.48
CA ALA A 179 0.29 14.28 -2.87
C ALA A 179 -0.12 15.70 -2.45
N GLU A 180 -1.41 16.04 -2.52
CA GLU A 180 -1.96 17.30 -2.01
C GLU A 180 -1.83 17.38 -0.47
N SER A 181 -2.20 16.34 0.26
CA SER A 181 -2.08 16.27 1.72
C SER A 181 -0.64 16.43 2.20
N VAL A 182 0.32 15.75 1.55
CA VAL A 182 1.76 15.94 1.82
C VAL A 182 2.17 17.39 1.58
N THR A 183 1.76 17.96 0.44
CA THR A 183 2.13 19.32 0.04
C THR A 183 1.56 20.36 1.00
N ASP A 184 0.30 20.22 1.38
CA ASP A 184 -0.39 21.17 2.27
C ASP A 184 0.19 21.13 3.68
N LEU A 185 0.36 19.94 4.26
CA LEU A 185 0.95 19.82 5.60
C LEU A 185 2.38 20.35 5.61
N TYR A 186 3.17 20.07 4.57
CA TYR A 186 4.52 20.62 4.45
C TYR A 186 4.54 22.15 4.36
N LYS A 187 3.60 22.77 3.63
CA LYS A 187 3.46 24.24 3.60
C LYS A 187 3.12 24.81 4.97
N LEU A 188 2.24 24.17 5.73
CA LEU A 188 1.91 24.60 7.10
C LEU A 188 3.13 24.52 8.02
N MET A 189 3.90 23.44 7.93
CA MET A 189 5.17 23.27 8.64
C MET A 189 6.18 24.36 8.27
N LEU A 190 6.37 24.61 6.98
CA LEU A 190 7.31 25.61 6.46
C LEU A 190 6.91 27.05 6.83
N GLY A 191 5.62 27.37 6.77
CA GLY A 191 5.08 28.69 7.12
C GLY A 191 4.98 28.96 8.61
N GLY A 192 5.28 27.97 9.48
CA GLY A 192 5.16 28.12 10.93
C GLY A 192 3.70 28.22 11.40
N HIS A 193 2.75 27.74 10.61
CA HIS A 193 1.30 27.83 10.89
C HIS A 193 0.84 26.78 11.90
N ARG A 194 1.35 26.88 13.14
CA ARG A 194 1.15 25.92 14.22
C ARG A 194 -0.32 25.59 14.47
N GLN A 195 -1.15 26.61 14.68
CA GLN A 195 -2.55 26.40 15.04
C GLN A 195 -3.30 25.63 13.95
N GLU A 196 -3.15 26.04 12.69
CA GLU A 196 -3.80 25.40 11.55
C GLU A 196 -3.30 23.96 11.34
N LEU A 197 -1.99 23.72 11.50
CA LEU A 197 -1.43 22.38 11.44
C LEU A 197 -2.02 21.47 12.53
N THR A 198 -2.07 21.95 13.78
CA THR A 198 -2.63 21.23 14.92
C THR A 198 -4.10 20.88 14.67
N GLU A 199 -4.93 21.86 14.33
CA GLU A 199 -6.36 21.65 14.07
C GLU A 199 -6.58 20.64 12.93
N ARG A 200 -5.84 20.77 11.82
CA ARG A 200 -5.93 19.86 10.68
C ARG A 200 -5.55 18.43 11.04
N VAL A 201 -4.42 18.24 11.72
CA VAL A 201 -3.93 16.91 12.15
C VAL A 201 -4.92 16.26 13.12
N HIS A 202 -5.39 16.98 14.14
CA HIS A 202 -6.35 16.42 15.10
C HIS A 202 -7.71 16.11 14.46
N ALA A 203 -8.20 16.93 13.52
CA ALA A 203 -9.41 16.65 12.78
C ALA A 203 -9.29 15.36 11.95
N ALA A 204 -8.15 15.17 11.28
CA ALA A 204 -7.86 13.95 10.55
C ALA A 204 -7.83 12.72 11.47
N GLY A 205 -7.13 12.83 12.61
CA GLY A 205 -7.07 11.78 13.62
C GLY A 205 -8.45 11.39 14.16
N ALA A 206 -9.29 12.38 14.51
CA ALA A 206 -10.64 12.15 15.00
C ALA A 206 -11.55 11.50 13.95
N ALA A 207 -11.43 11.91 12.68
CA ALA A 207 -12.24 11.35 11.61
C ALA A 207 -11.87 9.89 11.28
N VAL A 208 -10.58 9.55 11.33
CA VAL A 208 -10.08 8.22 10.95
C VAL A 208 -10.11 7.23 12.12
N PHE A 209 -9.74 7.69 13.33
CA PHE A 209 -9.53 6.84 14.50
C PHE A 209 -10.50 7.12 15.66
N GLY A 210 -11.36 8.14 15.58
CA GLY A 210 -12.26 8.52 16.67
C GLY A 210 -13.36 7.50 17.00
N GLY A 211 -13.59 6.51 16.13
CA GLY A 211 -14.48 5.38 16.40
C GLY A 211 -13.84 4.25 17.23
N LEU A 212 -12.51 4.29 17.43
CA LEU A 212 -11.80 3.31 18.25
C LEU A 212 -11.90 3.69 19.73
N LYS A 213 -12.14 2.71 20.60
CA LYS A 213 -12.15 2.89 22.05
C LYS A 213 -10.72 2.93 22.59
N GLU A 214 -10.51 3.63 23.71
CA GLU A 214 -9.20 3.62 24.40
C GLU A 214 -8.76 2.20 24.80
N GLU A 215 -9.73 1.33 25.10
CA GLU A 215 -9.54 -0.08 25.45
C GLU A 215 -9.18 -0.97 24.23
N ASP A 216 -9.39 -0.50 23.00
CA ASP A 216 -9.06 -1.28 21.81
C ASP A 216 -7.55 -1.45 21.72
N GLU A 217 -7.06 -2.69 21.66
CA GLU A 217 -5.62 -2.97 21.55
C GLU A 217 -5.05 -2.38 20.25
N LEU A 218 -3.91 -1.70 20.35
CA LEU A 218 -3.17 -1.18 19.19
C LEU A 218 -2.79 -2.32 18.24
N LEU A 219 -2.86 -2.06 16.94
CA LEU A 219 -2.40 -3.00 15.92
C LEU A 219 -0.90 -3.32 16.06
N LEU A 220 -0.08 -2.38 16.55
CA LEU A 220 1.36 -2.56 16.77
C LEU A 220 1.78 -1.95 18.11
N GLN A 221 2.76 -2.57 18.77
CA GLN A 221 3.36 -2.11 20.04
C GLN A 221 4.85 -1.80 19.85
N ASP A 222 5.41 -0.93 20.68
CA ASP A 222 6.80 -0.44 20.58
C ASP A 222 7.84 -1.57 20.58
N GLU A 223 7.64 -2.60 21.43
CA GLU A 223 8.59 -3.72 21.53
C GLU A 223 8.67 -4.54 20.24
N LEU A 224 7.62 -4.53 19.41
CA LEU A 224 7.56 -5.21 18.12
C LEU A 224 8.17 -4.37 16.99
N LEU A 225 8.09 -3.03 17.08
CA LEU A 225 8.67 -2.11 16.08
C LEU A 225 10.20 -2.06 16.18
N ASP A 226 10.74 -2.16 17.40
CA ASP A 226 12.17 -2.04 17.68
C ASP A 226 12.99 -3.30 17.34
N GLN A 227 12.36 -4.45 17.13
CA GLN A 227 13.04 -5.73 16.86
C GLN A 227 13.68 -5.84 15.46
N PHE A 228 13.29 -4.98 14.51
CA PHE A 228 13.61 -5.16 13.08
C PHE A 228 14.46 -4.05 12.48
N SER A 229 15.51 -3.65 13.21
CA SER A 229 16.47 -2.63 12.76
C SER A 229 17.51 -3.19 11.79
N LEU A 230 17.79 -2.45 10.72
CA LEU A 230 18.93 -2.71 9.80
C LEU A 230 20.26 -2.14 10.32
N GLY A 231 20.25 -1.35 11.40
CA GLY A 231 21.43 -0.74 12.03
C GLY A 231 21.39 -0.76 13.56
N GLU A 232 22.50 -0.38 14.21
CA GLU A 232 22.60 -0.35 15.68
C GLU A 232 21.71 0.76 16.28
N ARG A 233 20.96 0.43 17.32
CA ARG A 233 20.01 1.35 17.94
C ARG A 233 20.74 2.55 18.57
N PRO A 234 20.38 3.80 18.24
CA PRO A 234 20.98 4.97 18.89
C PRO A 234 20.50 5.07 20.34
N GLU A 235 21.37 5.56 21.24
CA GLU A 235 21.05 5.78 22.66
C GLU A 235 19.88 6.76 22.86
N LYS A 236 19.66 7.67 21.90
CA LYS A 236 18.55 8.64 21.91
C LYS A 236 17.83 8.67 20.58
N ARG A 237 16.50 8.58 20.62
CA ARG A 237 15.63 8.76 19.46
C ARG A 237 15.74 10.20 18.93
N VAL A 238 15.94 10.34 17.62
CA VAL A 238 15.81 11.65 16.96
C VAL A 238 14.34 11.93 16.68
N LYS A 239 13.86 13.11 17.06
CA LYS A 239 12.47 13.53 16.88
C LYS A 239 12.16 13.73 15.40
N ASN A 240 11.04 13.22 14.93
CA ASN A 240 10.63 13.29 13.53
C ASN A 240 9.18 13.78 13.45
N ASN A 241 8.87 14.65 12.49
CA ASN A 241 7.51 15.14 12.26
C ASN A 241 6.59 14.08 11.62
N HIS A 242 7.19 13.03 11.06
CA HIS A 242 6.52 11.95 10.36
C HIS A 242 5.48 12.43 9.33
N LEU A 243 5.85 13.42 8.50
CA LEU A 243 5.01 14.02 7.45
C LEU A 243 4.28 12.96 6.60
N SER A 244 4.93 11.86 6.28
CA SER A 244 4.34 10.74 5.55
C SER A 244 3.14 10.08 6.23
N LEU A 245 3.16 9.95 7.56
CA LEU A 245 2.04 9.38 8.35
C LEU A 245 0.93 10.41 8.56
N LEU A 246 1.31 11.65 8.88
CA LEU A 246 0.34 12.75 9.02
C LEU A 246 -0.44 12.97 7.71
N ALA A 247 0.26 12.95 6.58
CA ALA A 247 -0.36 13.09 5.26
C ALA A 247 -1.26 11.90 4.89
N MET A 248 -0.95 10.69 5.36
CA MET A 248 -1.82 9.54 5.13
C MET A 248 -3.15 9.71 5.86
N ALA A 249 -3.13 10.08 7.14
CA ALA A 249 -4.34 10.34 7.90
C ALA A 249 -5.15 11.49 7.32
N ASP A 250 -4.49 12.59 6.93
CA ASP A 250 -5.16 13.71 6.24
C ASP A 250 -5.79 13.25 4.92
N CYS A 251 -5.08 12.45 4.11
CA CYS A 251 -5.61 11.90 2.87
C CYS A 251 -6.88 11.05 3.09
N TRP A 252 -6.85 10.13 4.06
CA TRP A 252 -8.02 9.34 4.42
C TRP A 252 -9.20 10.20 4.86
N TRP A 253 -8.95 11.20 5.70
CA TRP A 253 -9.97 12.15 6.13
C TRP A 253 -10.57 12.94 4.96
N LYS A 254 -9.76 13.50 4.06
CA LYS A 254 -10.23 14.26 2.89
C LYS A 254 -11.05 13.42 1.92
N LEU A 255 -10.79 12.11 1.87
CA LEU A 255 -11.52 11.18 1.01
C LEU A 255 -12.71 10.50 1.70
N GLY A 256 -12.90 10.71 3.01
CA GLY A 256 -13.91 10.01 3.80
C GLY A 256 -13.67 8.50 3.86
N ILE A 257 -12.40 8.08 3.91
CA ILE A 257 -11.99 6.67 3.99
C ILE A 257 -11.73 6.33 5.46
N VAL A 258 -12.35 5.25 5.94
CA VAL A 258 -12.01 4.62 7.21
C VAL A 258 -11.23 3.32 6.91
N PRO A 259 -9.90 3.29 7.14
CA PRO A 259 -9.04 2.15 6.79
C PRO A 259 -9.50 0.79 7.33
N TYR A 260 -10.14 0.78 8.51
CA TYR A 260 -10.60 -0.44 9.18
C TYR A 260 -11.72 -1.16 8.43
N ASP A 261 -12.56 -0.42 7.69
CA ASP A 261 -13.66 -1.00 6.89
C ASP A 261 -13.14 -1.90 5.76
N HIS A 262 -11.90 -1.69 5.34
CA HIS A 262 -11.26 -2.39 4.23
C HIS A 262 -10.30 -3.51 4.67
N MET A 263 -10.31 -3.85 5.98
CA MET A 263 -9.39 -4.85 6.55
C MET A 263 -9.57 -6.26 5.98
N ILE A 264 -10.72 -6.57 5.39
CA ILE A 264 -11.01 -7.85 4.74
C ILE A 264 -10.04 -8.19 3.60
N CYS A 265 -9.47 -7.17 2.96
CA CYS A 265 -8.49 -7.28 1.88
C CYS A 265 -7.14 -6.68 2.27
N SER A 266 -6.88 -6.50 3.57
CA SER A 266 -5.63 -5.92 4.05
C SER A 266 -4.45 -6.81 3.69
N THR A 267 -3.44 -6.22 3.05
CA THR A 267 -2.13 -6.84 2.84
C THR A 267 -1.26 -6.64 4.09
N PRO A 268 -0.19 -7.43 4.28
CA PRO A 268 0.73 -7.23 5.39
C PRO A 268 1.32 -5.81 5.42
N LEU A 269 1.66 -5.26 4.24
CA LEU A 269 2.16 -3.89 4.09
C LEU A 269 1.15 -2.86 4.60
N PHE A 270 -0.12 -3.00 4.21
CA PHE A 270 -1.17 -2.08 4.66
C PHE A 270 -1.41 -2.16 6.16
N ARG A 271 -1.44 -3.37 6.74
CA ARG A 271 -1.62 -3.53 8.20
C ARG A 271 -0.49 -2.88 8.98
N LEU A 272 0.75 -3.03 8.51
CA LEU A 272 1.90 -2.41 9.15
C LEU A 272 1.84 -0.88 9.05
N TRP A 273 1.51 -0.36 7.87
CA TRP A 273 1.38 1.06 7.62
C TRP A 273 0.23 1.69 8.43
N LEU A 274 -0.93 1.04 8.46
CA LEU A 274 -2.07 1.44 9.30
C LEU A 274 -1.69 1.39 10.78
N GLY A 275 -1.03 0.33 11.23
CA GLY A 275 -0.65 0.17 12.63
C GLY A 275 0.32 1.24 13.14
N ILE A 276 1.33 1.63 12.35
CA ILE A 276 2.24 2.72 12.76
C ILE A 276 1.55 4.10 12.66
N THR A 277 0.58 4.26 11.77
CA THR A 277 -0.23 5.50 11.70
C THR A 277 -1.15 5.59 12.91
N GLU A 278 -1.88 4.51 13.24
CA GLU A 278 -2.71 4.41 14.44
C GLU A 278 -1.88 4.69 15.70
N TYR A 279 -0.73 4.04 15.85
CA TYR A 279 0.18 4.24 16.98
C TYR A 279 0.55 5.72 17.17
N LEU A 280 0.88 6.43 16.08
CA LEU A 280 1.20 7.85 16.12
C LEU A 280 0.01 8.70 16.59
N PHE A 281 -1.20 8.43 16.09
CA PHE A 281 -2.39 9.22 16.41
C PHE A 281 -3.00 8.89 17.78
N ARG A 282 -2.80 7.66 18.29
CA ARG A 282 -3.27 7.21 19.61
C ARG A 282 -2.27 7.50 20.72
N ASN A 283 -1.12 8.10 20.42
CA ASN A 283 -0.15 8.58 21.41
C ASN A 283 -0.12 10.12 21.40
N PRO A 284 -0.88 10.80 22.29
CA PRO A 284 -0.98 12.26 22.29
C PRO A 284 0.37 12.97 22.46
N ALA A 285 1.28 12.39 23.26
CA ALA A 285 2.60 12.96 23.49
C ALA A 285 3.47 12.89 22.22
N LEU A 286 3.44 11.75 21.51
CA LEU A 286 4.15 11.60 20.24
C LEU A 286 3.56 12.49 19.15
N LEU A 287 2.23 12.58 19.07
CA LEU A 287 1.55 13.44 18.08
C LEU A 287 1.90 14.91 18.29
N ALA A 288 1.89 15.39 19.54
CA ALA A 288 2.32 16.74 19.88
C ALA A 288 3.79 16.97 19.52
N GLU A 289 4.67 16.01 19.79
CA GLU A 289 6.08 16.09 19.38
C GLU A 289 6.24 16.18 17.86
N CYS A 290 5.45 15.43 17.08
CA CYS A 290 5.50 15.47 15.62
C CYS A 290 5.14 16.87 15.09
N ILE A 291 4.08 17.47 15.63
CA ILE A 291 3.64 18.82 15.28
C ILE A 291 4.71 19.84 15.67
N ASP A 292 5.24 19.76 16.90
CA ASP A 292 6.31 20.65 17.38
C ASP A 292 7.56 20.57 16.49
N THR A 293 7.99 19.35 16.17
CA THR A 293 9.14 19.07 15.31
C THR A 293 8.90 19.64 13.90
N GLY A 294 7.71 19.47 13.34
CA GLY A 294 7.36 20.01 12.02
C GLY A 294 7.45 21.54 11.95
N ILE A 295 7.11 22.24 13.04
CA ILE A 295 7.19 23.70 13.11
C ILE A 295 8.61 24.18 13.43
N GLN A 296 9.25 23.63 14.45
CA GLN A 296 10.43 24.22 15.10
C GLN A 296 11.75 23.58 14.69
N ASP A 297 11.73 22.34 14.20
CA ASP A 297 12.92 21.55 13.90
C ASP A 297 13.18 21.51 12.39
N ASN A 298 14.43 21.72 11.98
CA ASN A 298 14.86 21.73 10.58
C ASN A 298 15.62 20.47 10.16
N THR A 299 15.80 19.50 11.05
CA THR A 299 16.63 18.29 10.86
C THR A 299 16.18 17.43 9.68
N PHE A 300 14.86 17.39 9.40
CA PHE A 300 14.26 16.64 8.29
C PHE A 300 13.71 17.54 7.17
N ARG A 301 13.86 18.87 7.26
CA ARG A 301 13.17 19.83 6.39
C ARG A 301 13.53 19.65 4.91
N SER A 302 14.78 19.31 4.65
CA SER A 302 15.32 19.06 3.31
C SER A 302 14.78 17.73 2.76
N GLU A 303 14.71 16.70 3.58
CA GLU A 303 14.18 15.39 3.25
C GLU A 303 12.67 15.42 3.02
N ASP A 304 11.94 16.21 3.81
CA ASP A 304 10.51 16.46 3.62
C ASP A 304 10.22 17.22 2.32
N MET A 305 11.12 18.12 1.92
CA MET A 305 11.03 18.80 0.62
C MET A 305 11.14 17.80 -0.53
N GLU A 306 12.16 16.95 -0.50
CA GLU A 306 12.35 15.88 -1.50
C GLU A 306 11.19 14.88 -1.50
N PHE A 307 10.65 14.56 -0.32
CA PHE A 307 9.47 13.72 -0.18
C PHE A 307 8.21 14.36 -0.81
N CYS A 308 8.00 15.66 -0.59
CA CYS A 308 6.92 16.41 -1.22
C CYS A 308 7.04 16.45 -2.75
N PHE A 309 8.24 16.68 -3.28
CA PHE A 309 8.49 16.60 -4.73
C PHE A 309 8.26 15.19 -5.28
N ALA A 310 8.72 14.17 -4.56
CA ALA A 310 8.51 12.79 -4.94
C ALA A 310 7.03 12.41 -5.04
N ALA A 311 6.23 12.75 -4.02
CA ALA A 311 4.79 12.46 -3.98
C ALA A 311 4.06 13.11 -5.16
N ARG A 312 4.41 14.36 -5.48
CA ARG A 312 3.86 15.08 -6.65
C ARG A 312 4.28 14.43 -7.97
N ASN A 313 5.53 14.02 -8.10
CA ASN A 313 6.02 13.38 -9.33
C ASN A 313 5.31 12.04 -9.59
N TRP A 314 5.21 11.17 -8.57
CA TRP A 314 4.47 9.91 -8.68
C TRP A 314 3.00 10.14 -9.04
N SER A 315 2.35 11.14 -8.41
CA SER A 315 0.98 11.53 -8.75
C SER A 315 0.85 11.98 -10.21
N GLN A 316 1.78 12.78 -10.72
CA GLN A 316 1.77 13.21 -12.13
C GLN A 316 1.94 12.04 -13.10
N LEU A 317 2.90 11.14 -12.86
CA LEU A 317 3.11 9.94 -13.68
C LEU A 317 1.84 9.07 -13.74
N VAL A 318 1.17 8.91 -12.60
CA VAL A 318 -0.08 8.15 -12.48
C VAL A 318 -1.25 8.83 -13.22
N ASN A 319 -1.42 10.13 -13.02
CA ASN A 319 -2.51 10.90 -13.64
C ASN A 319 -2.40 10.93 -15.17
N LEU A 320 -1.18 11.10 -15.70
CA LEU A 320 -0.92 11.07 -17.14
C LEU A 320 -1.02 9.65 -17.73
N GLY A 321 -1.04 8.61 -16.90
CA GLY A 321 -1.03 7.22 -17.34
C GLY A 321 0.26 6.81 -18.06
N ASN A 322 1.38 7.48 -17.75
CA ASN A 322 2.64 7.26 -18.43
C ASN A 322 3.37 6.03 -17.87
N MET A 323 3.08 4.85 -18.44
CA MET A 323 3.70 3.59 -18.04
C MET A 323 5.21 3.57 -18.21
N GLU A 324 5.74 4.08 -19.33
CA GLU A 324 7.20 4.06 -19.56
C GLU A 324 7.92 5.05 -18.64
N GLY A 325 7.36 6.25 -18.44
CA GLY A 325 7.90 7.21 -17.48
C GLY A 325 7.88 6.67 -16.04
N TYR A 326 6.83 5.95 -15.66
CA TYR A 326 6.77 5.27 -14.36
C TYR A 326 7.90 4.23 -14.23
N LYS A 327 8.09 3.39 -15.26
CA LYS A 327 9.15 2.38 -15.30
C LYS A 327 10.53 3.00 -15.19
N GLU A 328 10.87 3.97 -16.04
CA GLU A 328 12.18 4.61 -16.05
C GLU A 328 12.50 5.26 -14.70
N HIS A 329 11.49 5.92 -14.11
CA HIS A 329 11.61 6.54 -12.80
C HIS A 329 11.81 5.50 -11.68
N PHE A 330 11.00 4.44 -11.66
CA PHE A 330 11.13 3.35 -10.69
C PHE A 330 12.49 2.65 -10.80
N GLU A 331 12.90 2.24 -12.01
CA GLU A 331 14.14 1.50 -12.25
C GLU A 331 15.38 2.34 -11.94
N LYS A 332 15.32 3.67 -12.10
CA LYS A 332 16.38 4.58 -11.65
C LYS A 332 16.58 4.48 -10.14
N ILE A 333 15.50 4.53 -9.36
CA ILE A 333 15.56 4.47 -7.90
C ILE A 333 15.92 3.05 -7.44
N GLN A 334 15.37 2.03 -8.10
CA GLN A 334 15.69 0.63 -7.84
C GLN A 334 17.20 0.36 -7.99
N ARG A 335 17.85 0.90 -9.03
CA ARG A 335 19.30 0.78 -9.25
C ARG A 335 20.12 1.34 -8.09
N PHE A 336 19.67 2.42 -7.46
CA PHE A 336 20.34 3.00 -6.29
C PHE A 336 20.31 2.04 -5.09
N PHE A 337 19.19 1.36 -4.85
CA PHE A 337 19.04 0.41 -3.73
C PHE A 337 19.53 -1.01 -4.04
N GLN A 338 19.76 -1.35 -5.31
CA GLN A 338 20.11 -2.70 -5.76
C GLN A 338 21.24 -3.38 -4.96
N PRO A 339 22.35 -2.70 -4.61
CA PRO A 339 23.43 -3.32 -3.84
C PRO A 339 23.02 -3.78 -2.43
N ARG A 340 21.88 -3.29 -1.93
CA ARG A 340 21.44 -3.44 -0.53
C ARG A 340 20.20 -4.35 -0.39
N PHE A 341 19.64 -4.83 -1.50
CA PHE A 341 18.44 -5.68 -1.46
C PHE A 341 18.65 -7.02 -0.76
N ALA A 342 19.85 -7.59 -0.78
CA ALA A 342 20.13 -8.87 -0.10
C ALA A 342 19.94 -8.76 1.42
N ASP A 343 20.55 -7.74 2.03
CA ASP A 343 20.46 -7.49 3.47
C ASP A 343 19.05 -7.04 3.87
N ALA A 344 18.47 -6.12 3.10
CA ALA A 344 17.13 -5.60 3.31
C ALA A 344 16.04 -6.67 3.17
N GLY A 345 16.18 -7.57 2.19
CA GLY A 345 15.22 -8.64 1.93
C GLY A 345 15.18 -9.67 3.05
N ARG A 346 16.33 -9.98 3.67
CA ARG A 346 16.38 -10.90 4.82
C ARG A 346 15.64 -10.31 6.03
N VAL A 347 15.98 -9.08 6.42
CA VAL A 347 15.40 -8.41 7.61
C VAL A 347 13.92 -8.09 7.40
N GLY A 348 13.53 -7.60 6.22
CA GLY A 348 12.15 -7.23 5.93
C GLY A 348 11.18 -8.44 5.90
N ASN A 349 11.65 -9.61 5.44
CA ASN A 349 10.85 -10.83 5.46
C ASN A 349 10.71 -11.41 6.87
N GLU A 350 11.77 -11.36 7.67
CA GLU A 350 11.75 -11.76 9.08
C GLU A 350 10.77 -10.88 9.88
N MET A 351 10.81 -9.56 9.68
CA MET A 351 9.87 -8.60 10.27
C MET A 351 8.42 -8.94 9.99
N ILE A 352 8.05 -9.09 8.71
CA ILE A 352 6.66 -9.37 8.34
C ILE A 352 6.20 -10.68 8.93
N ARG A 353 7.03 -11.73 8.86
CA ARG A 353 6.70 -13.04 9.40
C ARG A 353 6.45 -12.98 10.91
N THR A 354 7.35 -12.39 11.69
CA THR A 354 7.22 -12.31 13.14
C THR A 354 6.03 -11.46 13.55
N ILE A 355 5.76 -10.35 12.85
CA ILE A 355 4.59 -9.51 13.16
C ILE A 355 3.29 -10.25 12.81
N GLU A 356 3.23 -10.94 11.67
CA GLU A 356 2.05 -11.73 11.29
C GLU A 356 1.79 -12.89 12.25
N GLU A 357 2.82 -13.63 12.68
CA GLU A 357 2.70 -14.70 13.67
C GLU A 357 2.17 -14.16 15.01
N ASN A 358 2.66 -13.00 15.46
CA ASN A 358 2.16 -12.34 16.67
C ASN A 358 0.70 -11.91 16.54
N LEU A 359 0.33 -11.25 15.43
CA LEU A 359 -1.04 -10.82 15.17
C LEU A 359 -2.02 -12.01 15.08
N GLN A 360 -1.61 -13.13 14.49
CA GLN A 360 -2.43 -14.35 14.43
C GLN A 360 -2.58 -15.01 15.80
N THR A 361 -1.53 -15.02 16.61
CA THR A 361 -1.57 -15.59 17.97
C THR A 361 -2.51 -14.79 18.87
N ARG A 362 -2.56 -13.47 18.71
CA ARG A 362 -3.49 -12.58 19.44
C ARG A 362 -4.94 -12.81 19.03
N LYS A 363 -5.24 -12.97 17.74
CA LYS A 363 -6.61 -13.28 17.26
C LYS A 363 -7.17 -14.63 17.74
N ARG A 364 -6.34 -15.51 18.30
CA ARG A 364 -6.74 -16.82 18.84
C ARG A 364 -6.96 -16.81 20.35
N LYS A 365 -6.53 -15.75 21.04
CA LYS A 365 -6.89 -15.49 22.44
C LYS A 365 -8.19 -14.70 22.47
#